data_AF-A0AAF0Y3C8-F1
#
_entry.id   AF-A0AAF0Y3C8-F1
#
_cell.length_a   1.000
_cell.length_b   1.000
_cell.length_c   1.000
_cell.angle_alpha   90.00
_cell.angle_beta   90.00
_cell.angle_gamma   90.00
#
_symmetry.space_group_name_H-M   'P 1'
#
loop_
_entity.id
_entity.type
_entity.pdbx_description
1 polymer ?
#
loop_
_entity_poly.entity_id
_entity_poly.type
_entity_poly.pdbx_seq_one_letter_code
_entity_poly.pdbx_strand_id
1 'polypeptide(L)'
;MAPLVSITDTLAVKPVDSVNGFDAFKSTRLWTPAGARGVFGGQVIAQSLQAASKTVVGKELHSQHCYFMLPANSTVPITYIVERLRDGGSYATRLVHAQQEGKTVFILTASYSAPAKPLPKLAPVTTPATEADSSAHIKEADAKDDPTITGTVKFDFGKASAGAVSKNVRFDVPHPGNSALPRNVMADAAADEALAARPAPRPFAERYQIPWPKDIKAWKDATVEEDMWANFLRAAEFRGLKLGSRARAVQNYINERRQSPIQIAIARQQSGEYGTSRAIWLKPLLEKDEVLDVNTIRALFGFMTDFQFIGTAGVTVGLSGMSKPRLGMMASLDHTMHYYPLPPDFDITRPLLHIMEAVAVDVPSGRGTVRGLLYTDTGYLVATTEQEGVVRASFGKDQRPTTEAARLQGKL
;
A
#
# COMPACT_ATOMS: atom_id res chain seq x y z
N MET A 1 -11.36 -23.34 7.29
CA MET A 1 -11.57 -23.86 5.92
C MET A 1 -10.38 -23.45 5.09
N ALA A 2 -9.84 -24.34 4.27
CA ALA A 2 -8.89 -23.94 3.23
C ALA A 2 -9.61 -22.99 2.23
N PRO A 3 -8.90 -22.02 1.64
CA PRO A 3 -9.50 -21.21 0.58
C PRO A 3 -9.88 -22.09 -0.61
N LEU A 4 -10.81 -21.65 -1.46
CA LEU A 4 -11.16 -22.42 -2.68
C LEU A 4 -10.08 -22.35 -3.76
N VAL A 5 -9.11 -21.44 -3.60
CA VAL A 5 -7.97 -21.25 -4.50
C VAL A 5 -6.76 -20.96 -3.62
N SER A 6 -5.68 -21.72 -3.82
CA SER A 6 -4.40 -21.46 -3.14
C SER A 6 -3.85 -20.08 -3.49
N ILE A 7 -2.95 -19.55 -2.66
CA ILE A 7 -2.26 -18.31 -2.96
C ILE A 7 -1.39 -18.49 -4.22
N THR A 8 -0.73 -19.63 -4.33
CA THR A 8 0.15 -20.02 -5.42
C THR A 8 -0.60 -20.02 -6.73
N ASP A 9 -1.79 -20.62 -6.79
CA ASP A 9 -2.63 -20.61 -8.00
C ASP A 9 -3.14 -19.20 -8.33
N THR A 10 -3.44 -18.40 -7.30
CA THR A 10 -3.88 -17.01 -7.47
C THR A 10 -2.81 -16.16 -8.14
N LEU A 11 -1.55 -16.36 -7.72
CA LEU A 11 -0.37 -15.61 -8.15
C LEU A 11 0.33 -16.23 -9.37
N ALA A 12 -0.05 -17.46 -9.76
CA ALA A 12 0.68 -18.22 -10.76
C ALA A 12 0.68 -17.58 -12.15
N VAL A 13 1.85 -17.66 -12.78
CA VAL A 13 2.06 -17.37 -14.19
C VAL A 13 2.84 -18.51 -14.82
N LYS A 14 2.50 -18.86 -16.06
CA LYS A 14 3.18 -19.91 -16.84
C LYS A 14 4.09 -19.29 -17.89
N PRO A 15 5.34 -19.77 -18.05
CA PRO A 15 6.19 -19.31 -19.14
C PRO A 15 5.56 -19.64 -20.49
N VAL A 16 5.77 -18.77 -21.47
CA VAL A 16 5.40 -18.96 -22.88
C VAL A 16 6.57 -18.52 -23.76
N ASP A 17 6.44 -18.73 -25.07
CA ASP A 17 7.46 -18.26 -26.02
C ASP A 17 7.67 -16.75 -25.89
N SER A 18 8.92 -16.32 -26.07
CA SER A 18 9.30 -14.91 -25.98
C SER A 18 8.46 -14.06 -26.92
N VAL A 19 8.04 -12.88 -26.46
CA VAL A 19 7.30 -11.91 -27.27
C VAL A 19 8.22 -10.73 -27.54
N ASN A 20 8.43 -10.41 -28.82
CA ASN A 20 9.34 -9.33 -29.26
C ASN A 20 10.77 -9.45 -28.69
N GLY A 21 11.26 -10.68 -28.49
CA GLY A 21 12.59 -10.94 -27.92
C GLY A 21 12.67 -10.82 -26.39
N PHE A 22 11.55 -10.59 -25.71
CA PHE A 22 11.48 -10.49 -24.25
C PHE A 22 10.91 -11.76 -23.61
N ASP A 23 11.32 -12.03 -22.37
CA ASP A 23 10.76 -13.10 -21.55
C ASP A 23 9.24 -12.90 -21.41
N ALA A 24 8.43 -13.94 -21.55
CA ALA A 24 6.98 -13.82 -21.52
C ALA A 24 6.32 -14.89 -20.66
N PHE A 25 5.26 -14.48 -19.97
CA PHE A 25 4.46 -15.35 -19.10
C PHE A 25 2.98 -15.10 -19.33
N LYS A 26 2.14 -16.09 -19.00
CA LYS A 26 0.69 -16.02 -19.15
C LYS A 26 -0.01 -16.28 -17.83
N SER A 27 -1.01 -15.47 -17.50
CA SER A 27 -1.86 -15.67 -16.31
C SER A 27 -2.52 -17.06 -16.35
N THR A 28 -2.53 -17.77 -15.23
CA THR A 28 -3.24 -19.06 -15.10
C THR A 28 -4.71 -18.85 -14.76
N ARG A 29 -4.99 -17.87 -13.90
CA ARG A 29 -6.32 -17.55 -13.39
C ARG A 29 -6.45 -16.05 -13.23
N LEU A 30 -7.66 -15.54 -13.46
CA LEU A 30 -8.03 -14.15 -13.26
C LEU A 30 -9.37 -14.09 -12.53
N TRP A 31 -9.46 -13.18 -11.57
CA TRP A 31 -10.67 -12.95 -10.78
C TRP A 31 -11.16 -11.52 -10.98
N THR A 32 -12.44 -11.39 -11.30
CA THR A 32 -13.15 -10.10 -11.36
C THR A 32 -14.06 -10.01 -10.14
N PRO A 33 -13.80 -9.07 -9.21
CA PRO A 33 -14.67 -8.89 -8.06
C PRO A 33 -16.11 -8.56 -8.46
N ALA A 34 -17.10 -8.97 -7.66
CA ALA A 34 -18.49 -8.65 -7.97
C ALA A 34 -18.74 -7.14 -8.12
N GLY A 35 -19.29 -6.73 -9.27
CA GLY A 35 -19.56 -5.33 -9.58
C GLY A 35 -18.35 -4.52 -10.07
N ALA A 36 -17.15 -5.12 -10.14
CA ALA A 36 -15.98 -4.52 -10.76
C ALA A 36 -16.09 -4.58 -12.29
N ARG A 37 -15.33 -3.71 -12.97
CA ARG A 37 -15.29 -3.64 -14.44
C ARG A 37 -14.23 -4.54 -15.08
N GLY A 38 -13.29 -5.04 -14.29
CA GLY A 38 -12.18 -5.85 -14.77
C GLY A 38 -11.52 -6.63 -13.64
N VAL A 39 -10.46 -7.34 -13.99
CA VAL A 39 -9.64 -8.13 -13.06
C VAL A 39 -9.22 -7.30 -11.84
N PHE A 40 -9.20 -7.93 -10.68
CA PHE A 40 -8.70 -7.33 -9.45
C PHE A 40 -7.26 -6.82 -9.61
N GLY A 41 -7.03 -5.54 -9.27
CA GLY A 41 -5.76 -4.86 -9.52
C GLY A 41 -4.58 -5.53 -8.82
N GLY A 42 -4.76 -5.91 -7.56
CA GLY A 42 -3.78 -6.66 -6.78
C GLY A 42 -3.34 -7.97 -7.46
N GLN A 43 -4.22 -8.64 -8.20
CA GLN A 43 -3.84 -9.85 -8.95
C GLN A 43 -2.92 -9.53 -10.13
N VAL A 44 -3.19 -8.45 -10.86
CA VAL A 44 -2.35 -8.00 -11.98
C VAL A 44 -0.98 -7.54 -11.48
N ILE A 45 -0.93 -6.84 -10.34
CA ILE A 45 0.32 -6.46 -9.65
C ILE A 45 1.11 -7.72 -9.30
N ALA A 46 0.51 -8.65 -8.56
CA ALA A 46 1.22 -9.82 -8.06
C ALA A 46 1.70 -10.75 -9.17
N GLN A 47 0.89 -11.00 -10.20
CA GLN A 47 1.32 -11.81 -11.35
C GLN A 47 2.42 -11.13 -12.17
N SER A 48 2.39 -9.80 -12.30
CA SER A 48 3.49 -9.05 -12.93
C SER A 48 4.79 -9.16 -12.14
N LEU A 49 4.71 -9.08 -10.80
CA LEU A 49 5.85 -9.28 -9.90
C LEU A 49 6.38 -10.72 -9.96
N GLN A 50 5.51 -11.73 -10.06
CA GLN A 50 5.91 -13.13 -10.26
C GLN A 50 6.63 -13.32 -11.60
N ALA A 51 6.11 -12.74 -12.68
CA ALA A 51 6.75 -12.77 -14.00
C ALA A 51 8.14 -12.11 -13.94
N ALA A 52 8.25 -10.91 -13.38
CA ALA A 52 9.52 -10.22 -13.21
C ALA A 52 10.51 -11.01 -12.33
N SER A 53 10.05 -11.56 -11.20
CA SER A 53 10.89 -12.29 -10.24
C SER A 53 11.49 -13.56 -10.84
N LYS A 54 10.76 -14.25 -11.73
CA LYS A 54 11.28 -15.41 -12.47
C LYS A 54 12.46 -15.09 -13.40
N THR A 55 12.69 -13.81 -13.70
CA THR A 55 13.82 -13.34 -14.54
C THR A 55 14.99 -12.78 -13.71
N VAL A 56 14.93 -12.86 -12.38
CA VAL A 56 15.93 -12.31 -11.45
C VAL A 56 16.46 -13.43 -10.55
N VAL A 57 17.79 -13.52 -10.41
CA VAL A 57 18.45 -14.53 -9.57
C VAL A 57 19.25 -13.83 -8.47
N GLY A 58 19.12 -14.33 -7.24
CA GLY A 58 19.93 -13.89 -6.08
C GLY A 58 19.65 -12.47 -5.59
N LYS A 59 18.50 -11.87 -5.94
CA LYS A 59 18.09 -10.53 -5.50
C LYS A 59 16.62 -10.55 -5.07
N GLU A 60 16.28 -9.67 -4.15
CA GLU A 60 14.93 -9.54 -3.61
C GLU A 60 14.26 -8.24 -4.05
N LEU A 61 12.95 -8.27 -4.30
CA LEU A 61 12.15 -7.11 -4.73
C LEU A 61 12.13 -6.02 -3.65
N HIS A 62 12.70 -4.84 -3.87
CA HIS A 62 12.70 -3.76 -2.88
C HIS A 62 11.78 -2.59 -3.23
N SER A 63 11.37 -2.45 -4.49
CA SER A 63 10.33 -1.49 -4.87
C SER A 63 9.61 -1.89 -6.14
N GLN A 64 8.38 -1.39 -6.29
CA GLN A 64 7.62 -1.48 -7.52
C GLN A 64 6.78 -0.21 -7.74
N HIS A 65 6.57 0.14 -9.00
CA HIS A 65 5.68 1.21 -9.44
C HIS A 65 4.87 0.70 -10.64
N CYS A 66 3.57 0.96 -10.67
CA CYS A 66 2.76 0.51 -11.79
C CYS A 66 1.65 1.49 -12.16
N TYR A 67 1.17 1.39 -13.40
CA TYR A 67 0.00 2.12 -13.89
C TYR A 67 -1.05 1.18 -14.47
N PHE A 68 -2.31 1.42 -14.13
CA PHE A 68 -3.49 0.77 -14.69
C PHE A 68 -4.02 1.60 -15.86
N MET A 69 -3.99 1.06 -17.07
CA MET A 69 -4.40 1.78 -18.28
C MET A 69 -5.81 1.39 -18.72
N LEU A 70 -6.11 0.08 -18.72
CA LEU A 70 -7.39 -0.46 -19.19
C LEU A 70 -7.90 -1.53 -18.22
N PRO A 71 -9.21 -1.66 -18.04
CA PRO A 71 -9.78 -2.77 -17.29
C PRO A 71 -9.49 -4.08 -18.02
N ALA A 72 -8.75 -4.99 -17.39
CA ALA A 72 -8.47 -6.30 -17.95
C ALA A 72 -9.73 -7.20 -17.91
N ASN A 73 -9.93 -8.01 -18.94
CA ASN A 73 -11.02 -8.98 -19.02
C ASN A 73 -10.59 -10.32 -18.41
N SER A 74 -11.29 -10.81 -17.37
CA SER A 74 -10.95 -12.09 -16.72
C SER A 74 -11.16 -13.33 -17.58
N THR A 75 -11.90 -13.25 -18.70
CA THR A 75 -12.11 -14.39 -19.61
C THR A 75 -10.98 -14.56 -20.63
N VAL A 76 -10.10 -13.57 -20.75
CA VAL A 76 -8.95 -13.59 -21.65
C VAL A 76 -7.69 -13.62 -20.79
N PRO A 77 -6.76 -14.55 -20.98
CA PRO A 77 -5.52 -14.52 -20.21
C PRO A 77 -4.70 -13.25 -20.48
N ILE A 78 -4.01 -12.74 -19.46
CA ILE A 78 -3.04 -11.65 -19.59
C ILE A 78 -1.68 -12.24 -19.95
N THR A 79 -1.01 -11.67 -20.95
CA THR A 79 0.39 -11.95 -21.26
C THR A 79 1.27 -10.91 -20.59
N TYR A 80 2.17 -11.32 -19.71
CA TYR A 80 3.15 -10.49 -19.02
C TYR A 80 4.50 -10.59 -19.75
N ILE A 81 4.87 -9.53 -20.47
CA ILE A 81 6.12 -9.43 -21.23
C ILE A 81 7.12 -8.68 -20.35
N VAL A 82 8.26 -9.30 -20.07
CA VAL A 82 9.27 -8.81 -19.13
C VAL A 82 10.52 -8.35 -19.87
N GLU A 83 10.74 -7.03 -19.87
CA GLU A 83 11.95 -6.40 -20.35
C GLU A 83 12.97 -6.25 -19.21
N ARG A 84 14.23 -6.60 -19.49
CA ARG A 84 15.35 -6.51 -18.55
C ARG A 84 16.07 -5.17 -18.73
N LEU A 85 15.65 -4.16 -17.97
CA LEU A 85 16.22 -2.81 -18.06
C LEU A 85 17.65 -2.71 -17.52
N ARG A 86 17.97 -3.48 -16.46
CA ARG A 86 19.30 -3.45 -15.82
C ARG A 86 19.60 -4.75 -15.09
N ASP A 87 20.84 -5.23 -15.20
CA ASP A 87 21.40 -6.31 -14.39
C ASP A 87 22.78 -5.92 -13.86
N GLY A 88 22.81 -5.26 -12.70
CA GLY A 88 24.03 -4.92 -11.98
C GLY A 88 24.37 -5.92 -10.86
N GLY A 89 25.57 -5.77 -10.28
CA GLY A 89 25.99 -6.58 -9.13
C GLY A 89 25.06 -6.42 -7.92
N SER A 90 24.64 -5.19 -7.63
CA SER A 90 23.78 -4.89 -6.47
C SER A 90 22.29 -4.78 -6.79
N TYR A 91 21.94 -4.35 -8.00
CA TYR A 91 20.55 -4.07 -8.38
C TYR A 91 20.18 -4.71 -9.71
N ALA A 92 18.92 -5.11 -9.85
CA ALA A 92 18.31 -5.49 -11.12
C ALA A 92 16.98 -4.76 -11.30
N THR A 93 16.66 -4.35 -12.52
CA THR A 93 15.41 -3.63 -12.84
C THR A 93 14.69 -4.33 -13.97
N ARG A 94 13.37 -4.48 -13.84
CA ARG A 94 12.49 -5.10 -14.82
C ARG A 94 11.34 -4.16 -15.15
N LEU A 95 10.95 -4.14 -16.41
CA LEU A 95 9.71 -3.54 -16.88
C LEU A 95 8.78 -4.66 -17.35
N VAL A 96 7.53 -4.64 -16.91
CA VAL A 96 6.52 -5.64 -17.26
C VAL A 96 5.40 -4.96 -18.02
N HIS A 97 5.15 -5.41 -19.23
CA HIS A 97 3.97 -5.05 -20.00
C HIS A 97 2.94 -6.17 -19.87
N ALA A 98 1.83 -5.90 -19.19
CA ALA A 98 0.68 -6.79 -19.17
C ALA A 98 -0.23 -6.46 -20.35
N GLN A 99 -0.39 -7.41 -21.27
CA GLN A 99 -1.15 -7.24 -22.50
C GLN A 99 -2.32 -8.21 -22.62
N GLN A 100 -3.40 -7.72 -23.21
CA GLN A 100 -4.52 -8.52 -23.72
C GLN A 100 -4.85 -8.05 -25.13
N GLU A 101 -4.97 -9.00 -26.06
CA GLU A 101 -5.34 -8.71 -27.45
C GLU A 101 -4.45 -7.63 -28.11
N GLY A 102 -3.14 -7.66 -27.79
CA GLY A 102 -2.16 -6.70 -28.29
C GLY A 102 -2.22 -5.30 -27.65
N LYS A 103 -3.09 -5.07 -26.66
CA LYS A 103 -3.20 -3.80 -25.93
C LYS A 103 -2.60 -3.95 -24.54
N THR A 104 -1.76 -2.99 -24.16
CA THR A 104 -1.24 -2.91 -22.80
C THR A 104 -2.35 -2.47 -21.85
N VAL A 105 -2.73 -3.33 -20.91
CA VAL A 105 -3.75 -3.05 -19.88
C VAL A 105 -3.11 -2.54 -18.59
N PHE A 106 -1.87 -2.94 -18.33
CA PHE A 106 -1.10 -2.57 -17.14
C PHE A 106 0.40 -2.57 -17.42
N ILE A 107 1.14 -1.69 -16.75
CA ILE A 107 2.61 -1.63 -16.83
C ILE A 107 3.19 -1.54 -15.42
N LEU A 108 4.28 -2.26 -15.16
CA LEU A 108 4.95 -2.25 -13.86
C LEU A 108 6.46 -2.23 -14.02
N THR A 109 7.12 -1.36 -13.26
CA THR A 109 8.58 -1.39 -13.07
C THR A 109 8.88 -1.96 -11.70
N ALA A 110 9.73 -2.99 -11.64
CA ALA A 110 10.18 -3.61 -10.41
C ALA A 110 11.70 -3.47 -10.26
N SER A 111 12.14 -3.11 -9.05
CA SER A 111 13.56 -3.06 -8.70
C SER A 111 13.90 -4.07 -7.61
N TYR A 112 15.00 -4.77 -7.81
CA TYR A 112 15.50 -5.85 -6.96
C TYR A 112 16.90 -5.51 -6.47
N SER A 113 17.20 -5.84 -5.22
CA SER A 113 18.49 -5.59 -4.59
C SER A 113 19.09 -6.89 -4.09
N ALA A 114 20.41 -6.98 -4.12
CA ALA A 114 21.12 -8.03 -3.39
C ALA A 114 20.70 -8.00 -1.90
N PRO A 115 20.65 -9.15 -1.22
CA PRO A 115 20.33 -9.22 0.19
C PRO A 115 21.16 -8.25 1.02
N ALA A 116 20.54 -7.66 2.05
CA ALA A 116 21.22 -6.72 2.93
C ALA A 116 22.43 -7.37 3.60
N LYS A 117 23.58 -6.69 3.59
CA LYS A 117 24.74 -7.12 4.36
C LYS A 117 24.51 -6.77 5.84
N PRO A 118 24.94 -7.62 6.79
CA PRO A 118 24.90 -7.28 8.21
C PRO A 118 25.66 -5.97 8.46
N LEU A 119 25.02 -5.03 9.15
CA LEU A 119 25.68 -3.81 9.63
C LEU A 119 26.16 -4.02 11.07
N PRO A 120 27.31 -3.42 11.46
CA PRO A 120 27.65 -3.24 12.87
C PRO A 120 26.52 -2.48 13.59
N LYS A 121 26.38 -2.69 14.91
CA LYS A 121 25.43 -1.90 15.72
C LYS A 121 25.75 -0.41 15.56
N LEU A 122 24.77 0.36 15.09
CA LEU A 122 24.87 1.82 15.04
C LEU A 122 24.81 2.37 16.47
N ALA A 123 25.49 3.49 16.71
CA ALA A 123 25.37 4.20 17.98
C ALA A 123 23.90 4.68 18.15
N PRO A 124 23.34 4.61 19.37
CA PRO A 124 21.99 5.11 19.61
C PRO A 124 21.91 6.59 19.27
N VAL A 125 20.80 7.03 18.68
CA VAL A 125 20.54 8.45 18.49
C VAL A 125 20.33 9.05 19.88
N THR A 126 21.24 9.92 20.31
CA THR A 126 20.99 10.76 21.47
C THR A 126 19.73 11.57 21.19
N THR A 127 18.66 11.34 21.95
CA THR A 127 17.53 12.27 21.99
C THR A 127 18.11 13.67 22.23
N PRO A 128 17.69 14.70 21.46
CA PRO A 128 18.00 16.06 21.86
C PRO A 128 17.57 16.21 23.30
N ALA A 129 18.47 16.68 24.17
CA ALA A 129 18.16 16.89 25.57
C ALA A 129 16.84 17.67 25.64
N THR A 130 15.84 17.11 26.34
CA THR A 130 14.71 17.90 26.77
C THR A 130 15.30 19.04 27.57
N GLU A 131 15.09 20.29 27.15
CA GLU A 131 15.54 21.46 27.87
C GLU A 131 15.00 21.35 29.31
N ALA A 132 15.88 20.96 30.21
CA ALA A 132 15.67 21.10 31.63
C ALA A 132 15.83 22.60 31.93
N ASP A 133 14.77 23.20 32.46
CA ASP A 133 14.75 24.47 33.19
C ASP A 133 15.65 25.59 32.66
N SER A 134 15.16 26.35 31.67
CA SER A 134 15.67 27.69 31.36
C SER A 134 14.90 28.76 32.15
N SER A 135 14.83 28.60 33.48
CA SER A 135 14.47 29.69 34.40
C SER A 135 15.69 30.18 35.19
N ALA A 136 16.80 30.43 34.49
CA ALA A 136 17.95 31.12 35.09
C ALA A 136 18.70 31.99 34.06
N HIS A 137 18.49 33.29 34.22
CA HIS A 137 19.37 34.40 33.80
C HIS A 137 19.50 34.67 32.30
N ILE A 138 18.60 35.53 31.81
CA ILE A 138 18.93 36.43 30.70
C ILE A 138 20.01 37.40 31.22
N LYS A 139 21.27 37.13 30.88
CA LYS A 139 22.24 38.21 30.68
C LYS A 139 22.31 38.46 29.19
N GLU A 140 22.00 39.68 28.78
CA GLU A 140 22.33 40.18 27.46
C GLU A 140 23.82 39.91 27.21
N ALA A 141 24.11 39.04 26.25
CA ALA A 141 25.44 38.81 25.73
C ALA A 141 25.37 39.04 24.23
N ASP A 142 26.32 39.83 23.77
CA ASP A 142 26.38 40.47 22.47
C ASP A 142 26.13 39.55 21.28
N ALA A 143 25.39 40.09 20.31
CA ALA A 143 25.21 39.50 18.99
C ALA A 143 26.56 39.39 18.25
N LYS A 144 27.28 38.29 18.48
CA LYS A 144 28.37 37.77 17.65
C LYS A 144 28.59 36.30 18.01
N ASP A 145 28.58 35.46 16.99
CA ASP A 145 28.88 34.01 17.01
C ASP A 145 27.75 33.07 17.47
N ASP A 146 26.73 32.92 16.62
CA ASP A 146 25.91 31.70 16.58
C ASP A 146 26.51 30.77 15.50
N PRO A 147 26.96 29.54 15.83
CA PRO A 147 27.61 28.67 14.87
C PRO A 147 26.62 28.21 13.80
N THR A 148 26.86 28.63 12.57
CA THR A 148 26.19 28.09 11.38
C THR A 148 26.47 26.58 11.30
N ILE A 149 25.44 25.75 11.49
CA ILE A 149 25.48 24.35 11.07
C ILE A 149 25.39 24.31 9.53
N THR A 150 26.46 24.67 8.86
CA THR A 150 26.68 24.36 7.44
C THR A 150 27.30 22.97 7.35
N GLY A 151 26.46 21.93 7.37
CA GLY A 151 26.91 20.58 7.02
C GLY A 151 27.30 20.54 5.54
N THR A 152 28.57 20.27 5.24
CA THR A 152 29.02 20.04 3.85
C THR A 152 28.80 18.57 3.50
N VAL A 153 27.82 18.26 2.64
CA VAL A 153 27.69 16.92 2.06
C VAL A 153 28.58 16.84 0.82
N LYS A 154 29.64 16.02 0.88
CA LYS A 154 30.49 15.71 -0.29
C LYS A 154 29.95 14.48 -1.00
N PHE A 155 29.73 14.58 -2.31
CA PHE A 155 29.51 13.43 -3.18
C PHE A 155 30.84 13.09 -3.87
N ASP A 156 31.35 11.88 -3.62
CA ASP A 156 32.56 11.39 -4.28
C ASP A 156 32.13 10.52 -5.47
N PHE A 157 32.20 11.09 -6.68
CA PHE A 157 31.95 10.34 -7.91
C PHE A 157 33.26 9.66 -8.31
N GLY A 158 33.30 8.33 -8.18
CA GLY A 158 34.46 7.51 -8.53
C GLY A 158 34.99 7.81 -9.93
N LYS A 159 36.33 7.82 -10.06
CA LYS A 159 37.10 8.20 -11.25
C LYS A 159 36.62 7.48 -12.52
N ALA A 160 36.09 8.25 -13.48
CA ALA A 160 36.08 7.88 -14.90
C ALA A 160 36.83 8.96 -15.69
N SER A 161 37.91 8.51 -16.36
CA SER A 161 38.68 9.13 -17.45
C SER A 161 38.99 10.64 -17.42
N ALA A 162 40.29 10.93 -17.55
CA ALA A 162 40.93 12.24 -17.61
C ALA A 162 40.10 13.34 -18.31
N GLY A 163 39.76 14.40 -17.57
CA GLY A 163 39.42 15.71 -18.17
C GLY A 163 38.22 16.49 -17.62
N ALA A 164 37.46 16.02 -16.62
CA ALA A 164 36.28 16.76 -16.14
C ALA A 164 36.53 17.53 -14.82
N VAL A 165 36.41 18.86 -14.87
CA VAL A 165 36.45 19.76 -13.71
C VAL A 165 35.11 19.67 -12.96
N SER A 166 35.14 19.19 -11.72
CA SER A 166 34.01 19.24 -10.78
C SER A 166 33.69 20.70 -10.42
N LYS A 167 32.47 21.16 -10.70
CA LYS A 167 31.93 22.42 -10.18
C LYS A 167 30.99 22.12 -9.01
N ASN A 168 31.34 22.60 -7.83
CA ASN A 168 30.46 22.61 -6.66
C ASN A 168 29.29 23.57 -6.90
N VAL A 169 28.04 23.10 -6.78
CA VAL A 169 26.84 23.94 -6.82
C VAL A 169 26.27 24.02 -5.40
N ARG A 170 26.10 25.24 -4.87
CA ARG A 170 25.42 25.53 -3.59
C ARG A 170 23.94 25.78 -3.85
N PHE A 171 23.08 25.28 -2.96
CA PHE A 171 21.66 25.61 -2.92
C PHE A 171 21.31 26.09 -1.51
N ASP A 172 20.71 27.29 -1.40
CA ASP A 172 20.16 27.82 -0.15
C ASP A 172 18.66 27.52 -0.07
N VAL A 173 18.19 26.94 1.04
CA VAL A 173 16.78 26.62 1.29
C VAL A 173 16.25 27.49 2.43
N PRO A 174 15.21 28.33 2.22
CA PRO A 174 14.63 29.16 3.29
C PRO A 174 13.74 28.36 4.27
N HIS A 175 13.75 28.76 5.55
CA HIS A 175 12.99 28.14 6.64
C HIS A 175 11.52 28.65 6.72
N PRO A 176 10.52 27.81 6.99
CA PRO A 176 9.14 28.24 7.24
C PRO A 176 8.93 28.56 8.74
N GLY A 177 8.73 29.83 9.06
CA GLY A 177 8.38 30.29 10.41
C GLY A 177 6.90 30.09 10.77
N ASN A 178 6.66 29.84 12.06
CA ASN A 178 5.41 29.95 12.82
C ASN A 178 4.17 29.15 12.37
N SER A 179 3.98 27.97 12.97
CA SER A 179 2.63 27.45 13.28
C SER A 179 2.60 26.81 14.67
N ALA A 180 2.17 27.57 15.67
CA ALA A 180 1.89 27.04 17.00
C ALA A 180 0.55 26.29 17.01
N LEU A 181 0.54 25.02 17.42
CA LEU A 181 -0.68 24.28 17.74
C LEU A 181 -1.00 24.43 19.25
N PRO A 182 -2.28 24.51 19.65
CA PRO A 182 -2.66 24.68 21.05
C PRO A 182 -2.47 23.38 21.85
N ARG A 183 -1.97 23.52 23.08
CA ARG A 183 -1.84 22.45 24.07
C ARG A 183 -3.17 22.21 24.77
N ASN A 184 -3.62 20.96 24.85
CA ASN A 184 -4.64 20.55 25.82
C ASN A 184 -3.99 19.86 27.02
N VAL A 185 -4.46 20.24 28.20
CA VAL A 185 -3.94 19.93 29.52
C VAL A 185 -4.93 18.98 30.21
N MET A 186 -4.41 17.85 30.69
CA MET A 186 -4.94 16.96 31.76
C MET A 186 -6.07 15.95 31.47
N ALA A 187 -6.03 14.90 32.32
CA ALA A 187 -6.92 13.74 32.56
C ALA A 187 -6.56 12.45 31.77
N ASP A 188 -6.30 11.28 32.36
CA ASP A 188 -6.31 10.84 33.77
C ASP A 188 -5.40 9.61 33.94
N ALA A 189 -4.69 9.57 35.07
CA ALA A 189 -3.94 8.44 35.58
C ALA A 189 -4.89 7.52 36.38
N ALA A 190 -5.51 6.53 35.74
CA ALA A 190 -6.31 5.50 36.44
C ALA A 190 -6.56 4.22 35.61
N ALA A 191 -5.64 3.82 34.72
CA ALA A 191 -5.86 2.67 33.82
C ALA A 191 -4.77 1.58 33.87
N ASP A 192 -3.89 1.59 34.89
CA ASP A 192 -2.69 0.75 34.90
C ASP A 192 -2.78 -0.59 35.64
N GLU A 193 -3.93 -0.96 36.23
CA GLU A 193 -4.03 -2.20 37.03
C GLU A 193 -4.67 -3.42 36.34
N ALA A 194 -5.00 -3.34 35.04
CA ALA A 194 -5.59 -4.47 34.30
C ALA A 194 -4.71 -5.03 33.16
N LEU A 195 -3.41 -4.71 33.13
CA LEU A 195 -2.50 -5.06 32.02
C LEU A 195 -1.55 -6.24 32.30
N ALA A 196 -1.82 -7.08 33.31
CA ALA A 196 -0.85 -8.07 33.82
C ALA A 196 -0.92 -9.49 33.21
N ALA A 197 -1.50 -9.69 32.02
CA ALA A 197 -1.56 -11.03 31.38
C ALA A 197 -1.25 -11.03 29.87
N ARG A 198 -0.47 -10.06 29.38
CA ARG A 198 0.06 -10.08 28.02
C ARG A 198 1.48 -10.65 28.05
N PRO A 199 1.87 -11.59 27.16
CA PRO A 199 3.28 -11.86 26.94
C PRO A 199 3.96 -10.52 26.64
N ALA A 200 5.08 -10.24 27.32
CA ALA A 200 5.76 -8.96 27.27
C ALA A 200 5.85 -8.45 25.82
N PRO A 201 5.47 -7.19 25.53
CA PRO A 201 5.78 -6.62 24.23
C PRO A 201 7.29 -6.72 24.08
N ARG A 202 7.74 -7.45 23.05
CA ARG A 202 9.16 -7.45 22.71
C ARG A 202 9.60 -5.99 22.61
N PRO A 203 10.71 -5.61 23.26
CA PRO A 203 11.16 -4.24 23.22
C PRO A 203 11.28 -3.83 21.76
N PHE A 204 10.67 -2.68 21.46
CA PHE A 204 10.95 -1.87 20.29
C PHE A 204 12.45 -1.95 19.99
N ALA A 205 12.83 -2.70 18.95
CA ALA A 205 14.16 -2.60 18.41
C ALA A 205 14.17 -1.28 17.63
N GLU A 206 15.07 -0.36 17.96
CA GLU A 206 15.30 0.89 17.22
C GLU A 206 15.51 0.60 15.72
N ARG A 207 14.41 0.54 14.98
CA ARG A 207 14.39 0.84 13.55
C ARG A 207 13.72 2.20 13.44
N TYR A 208 14.33 3.07 12.64
CA TYR A 208 13.81 4.37 12.26
C TYR A 208 12.53 4.21 11.41
N GLN A 209 11.43 3.79 12.04
CA GLN A 209 10.14 3.57 11.41
C GLN A 209 9.04 4.36 12.13
N ILE A 210 7.93 4.56 11.43
CA ILE A 210 6.72 5.12 12.04
C ILE A 210 6.22 4.15 13.13
N PRO A 211 5.99 4.61 14.36
CA PRO A 211 5.52 3.76 15.46
C PRO A 211 4.21 3.06 15.15
N TRP A 212 4.04 1.88 15.72
CA TRP A 212 2.77 1.16 15.67
C TRP A 212 1.67 1.98 16.38
N PRO A 213 0.47 2.16 15.79
CA PRO A 213 -0.58 2.96 16.42
C PRO A 213 -1.21 2.27 17.63
N LYS A 214 -1.57 3.05 18.65
CA LYS A 214 -2.12 2.55 19.91
C LYS A 214 -3.61 2.16 19.83
N ASP A 215 -4.32 2.67 18.85
CA ASP A 215 -5.77 2.57 18.65
C ASP A 215 -6.18 1.42 17.71
N ILE A 216 -5.32 0.41 17.57
CA ILE A 216 -5.57 -0.77 16.72
C ILE A 216 -6.19 -1.90 17.52
N LYS A 217 -7.36 -2.37 17.09
CA LYS A 217 -7.98 -3.60 17.62
C LYS A 217 -7.16 -4.81 17.20
N ALA A 218 -6.79 -5.66 18.15
CA ALA A 218 -6.04 -6.89 17.86
C ALA A 218 -6.84 -7.83 16.95
N TRP A 219 -6.16 -8.62 16.12
CA TRP A 219 -6.80 -9.57 15.18
C TRP A 219 -7.90 -10.42 15.82
N LYS A 220 -7.63 -11.01 16.99
CA LYS A 220 -8.56 -11.90 17.71
C LYS A 220 -9.88 -11.22 18.10
N ASP A 221 -9.83 -9.90 18.28
CA ASP A 221 -10.98 -9.10 18.67
C ASP A 221 -11.59 -8.42 17.43
N ALA A 222 -10.86 -8.30 16.33
CA ALA A 222 -11.30 -7.68 15.08
C ALA A 222 -12.45 -8.46 14.44
N THR A 223 -13.38 -7.73 13.84
CA THR A 223 -14.53 -8.35 13.15
C THR A 223 -14.16 -8.62 11.71
N VAL A 224 -14.23 -9.89 11.33
CA VAL A 224 -14.06 -10.36 9.96
C VAL A 224 -15.18 -9.81 9.08
N GLU A 225 -14.84 -9.39 7.86
CA GLU A 225 -15.76 -8.64 6.99
C GLU A 225 -16.99 -9.44 6.59
N GLU A 226 -16.83 -10.70 6.17
CA GLU A 226 -17.97 -11.57 5.82
C GLU A 226 -18.90 -11.83 7.01
N ASP A 227 -18.39 -11.89 8.23
CA ASP A 227 -19.18 -12.09 9.45
C ASP A 227 -19.95 -10.83 9.82
N MET A 228 -19.35 -9.65 9.64
CA MET A 228 -20.04 -8.36 9.79
C MET A 228 -21.26 -8.28 8.86
N TRP A 229 -21.09 -8.61 7.58
CA TRP A 229 -22.18 -8.58 6.61
C TRP A 229 -23.22 -9.68 6.86
N ALA A 230 -22.82 -10.87 7.30
CA ALA A 230 -23.75 -11.92 7.70
C ALA A 230 -24.59 -11.51 8.91
N ASN A 231 -23.98 -10.85 9.91
CA ASN A 231 -24.68 -10.26 11.05
C ASN A 231 -25.67 -9.17 10.61
N PHE A 232 -25.28 -8.30 9.67
CA PHE A 232 -26.16 -7.28 9.10
C PHE A 232 -27.40 -7.89 8.45
N LEU A 233 -27.25 -8.93 7.62
CA LEU A 233 -28.38 -9.61 6.98
C LEU A 233 -29.33 -10.24 8.00
N ARG A 234 -28.79 -10.95 9.00
CA ARG A 234 -29.60 -11.51 10.10
C ARG A 234 -30.38 -10.43 10.87
N ALA A 235 -29.71 -9.32 11.19
CA ALA A 235 -30.35 -8.21 11.90
C ALA A 235 -31.45 -7.54 11.06
N ALA A 236 -31.24 -7.41 9.74
CA ALA A 236 -32.24 -6.85 8.84
C ALA A 236 -33.48 -7.76 8.73
N GLU A 237 -33.27 -9.08 8.62
CA GLU A 237 -34.34 -10.08 8.61
C GLU A 237 -35.14 -10.05 9.92
N PHE A 238 -34.45 -10.08 11.07
CA PHE A 238 -35.08 -9.99 12.39
C PHE A 238 -35.93 -8.72 12.56
N ARG A 239 -35.48 -7.59 11.99
CA ARG A 239 -36.21 -6.31 12.00
C ARG A 239 -37.29 -6.20 10.94
N GLY A 240 -37.53 -7.24 10.13
CA GLY A 240 -38.51 -7.23 9.04
C GLY A 240 -38.16 -6.28 7.89
N LEU A 241 -36.89 -5.88 7.73
CA LEU A 241 -36.45 -4.96 6.69
C LEU A 241 -36.40 -5.67 5.32
N LYS A 242 -37.17 -5.18 4.35
CA LYS A 242 -37.17 -5.71 2.98
C LYS A 242 -35.99 -5.15 2.18
N LEU A 243 -34.88 -5.90 2.16
CA LEU A 243 -33.65 -5.52 1.43
C LEU A 243 -33.71 -5.81 -0.08
N GLY A 244 -34.62 -6.67 -0.54
CA GLY A 244 -34.80 -6.99 -1.97
C GLY A 244 -33.52 -7.49 -2.64
N SER A 245 -33.18 -6.94 -3.81
CA SER A 245 -31.96 -7.29 -4.56
C SER A 245 -30.67 -7.03 -3.77
N ARG A 246 -30.69 -6.15 -2.76
CA ARG A 246 -29.52 -5.85 -1.93
C ARG A 246 -29.12 -7.02 -1.04
N ALA A 247 -30.08 -7.79 -0.52
CA ALA A 247 -29.76 -8.98 0.26
C ALA A 247 -28.96 -9.99 -0.58
N ARG A 248 -29.36 -10.17 -1.84
CA ARG A 248 -28.66 -11.05 -2.79
C ARG A 248 -27.25 -10.54 -3.10
N ALA A 249 -27.08 -9.23 -3.31
CA ALA A 249 -25.77 -8.62 -3.55
C ALA A 249 -24.82 -8.81 -2.35
N VAL A 250 -25.30 -8.57 -1.13
CA VAL A 250 -24.52 -8.80 0.10
C VAL A 250 -24.21 -10.28 0.30
N GLN A 251 -25.16 -11.18 0.02
CA GLN A 251 -24.91 -12.61 0.13
C GLN A 251 -23.86 -13.11 -0.88
N ASN A 252 -23.91 -12.60 -2.12
CA ASN A 252 -22.90 -12.90 -3.13
C ASN A 252 -21.52 -12.43 -2.68
N TYR A 253 -21.43 -11.21 -2.12
CA TYR A 253 -20.19 -10.67 -1.57
C TYR A 253 -19.66 -11.54 -0.42
N ILE A 254 -20.51 -11.95 0.53
CA ILE A 254 -20.13 -12.87 1.63
C ILE A 254 -19.57 -14.17 1.06
N ASN A 255 -20.26 -14.78 0.08
CA ASN A 255 -19.82 -16.03 -0.53
C ASN A 255 -18.48 -15.86 -1.23
N GLU A 256 -18.27 -14.77 -1.97
CA GLU A 256 -17.01 -14.45 -2.63
C GLU A 256 -15.86 -14.25 -1.63
N ARG A 257 -16.07 -13.50 -0.54
CA ARG A 257 -15.05 -13.28 0.50
C ARG A 257 -14.66 -14.57 1.22
N ARG A 258 -15.63 -15.45 1.51
CA ARG A 258 -15.36 -16.78 2.10
C ARG A 258 -14.51 -17.69 1.23
N GLN A 259 -14.42 -17.42 -0.07
CA GLN A 259 -13.61 -18.18 -1.01
C GLN A 259 -12.24 -17.55 -1.26
N SER A 260 -12.01 -16.35 -0.74
CA SER A 260 -10.77 -15.60 -0.96
C SER A 260 -9.59 -16.26 -0.24
N PRO A 261 -8.38 -16.25 -0.85
CA PRO A 261 -7.16 -16.70 -0.18
C PRO A 261 -6.70 -15.75 0.94
N ILE A 262 -7.35 -14.58 1.09
CA ILE A 262 -7.02 -13.58 2.09
C ILE A 262 -8.26 -13.30 2.92
N GLN A 263 -8.17 -13.43 4.24
CA GLN A 263 -9.20 -12.99 5.17
C GLN A 263 -8.97 -11.51 5.55
N ILE A 264 -10.06 -10.74 5.62
CA ILE A 264 -10.02 -9.31 5.95
C ILE A 264 -10.80 -9.08 7.25
N ALA A 265 -10.19 -8.39 8.20
CA ALA A 265 -10.87 -7.96 9.42
C ALA A 265 -10.67 -6.47 9.68
N ILE A 266 -11.68 -5.80 10.21
CA ILE A 266 -11.60 -4.36 10.48
C ILE A 266 -10.80 -4.14 11.78
N ALA A 267 -9.63 -3.53 11.67
CA ALA A 267 -8.75 -3.22 12.79
C ALA A 267 -9.08 -1.86 13.42
N ARG A 268 -9.45 -0.89 12.58
CA ARG A 268 -9.89 0.44 12.97
C ARG A 268 -10.84 1.00 11.92
N GLN A 269 -11.98 1.56 12.37
CA GLN A 269 -12.89 2.33 11.52
C GLN A 269 -12.24 3.65 11.08
N GLN A 270 -12.96 4.50 10.34
CA GLN A 270 -12.46 5.83 10.02
C GLN A 270 -12.14 6.63 11.29
N SER A 271 -11.00 7.29 11.27
CA SER A 271 -10.35 7.96 12.41
C SER A 271 -9.52 9.16 11.90
N GLY A 272 -9.07 10.00 12.84
CA GLY A 272 -8.45 11.29 12.55
C GLY A 272 -9.47 12.42 12.47
N GLU A 273 -9.00 13.67 12.50
CA GLU A 273 -9.83 14.90 12.52
C GLU A 273 -10.89 14.91 11.42
N TYR A 274 -10.54 14.40 10.25
CA TYR A 274 -11.42 14.35 9.07
C TYR A 274 -11.87 12.91 8.70
N GLY A 275 -11.64 11.91 9.56
CA GLY A 275 -11.97 10.52 9.24
C GLY A 275 -11.17 9.96 8.05
N THR A 276 -9.97 10.49 7.80
CA THR A 276 -9.12 10.17 6.64
C THR A 276 -8.40 8.84 6.78
N SER A 277 -8.25 8.32 8.00
CA SER A 277 -7.47 7.11 8.25
C SER A 277 -8.34 5.94 8.71
N ARG A 278 -8.04 4.75 8.21
CA ARG A 278 -8.63 3.48 8.64
C ARG A 278 -7.59 2.37 8.62
N ALA A 279 -7.87 1.24 9.26
CA ALA A 279 -6.94 0.11 9.26
C ALA A 279 -7.67 -1.23 9.14
N ILE A 280 -7.07 -2.15 8.39
CA ILE A 280 -7.55 -3.51 8.24
C ILE A 280 -6.44 -4.51 8.52
N TRP A 281 -6.84 -5.68 8.99
CA TRP A 281 -5.98 -6.84 9.00
C TRP A 281 -6.17 -7.64 7.72
N LEU A 282 -5.06 -8.08 7.15
CA LEU A 282 -4.97 -8.93 5.97
C LEU A 282 -4.30 -10.23 6.41
N LYS A 283 -5.04 -11.34 6.41
CA LYS A 283 -4.51 -12.64 6.81
C LYS A 283 -4.48 -13.61 5.64
N PRO A 284 -3.30 -14.01 5.16
CA PRO A 284 -3.16 -15.08 4.19
C PRO A 284 -3.70 -16.42 4.72
N LEU A 285 -4.42 -17.15 3.87
CA LEU A 285 -4.90 -18.49 4.14
C LEU A 285 -4.15 -19.46 3.23
N LEU A 286 -3.05 -20.01 3.73
CA LEU A 286 -2.22 -20.96 2.96
C LEU A 286 -2.83 -22.35 3.01
N GLU A 287 -2.63 -23.12 1.93
CA GLU A 287 -2.83 -24.57 1.97
C GLU A 287 -1.70 -25.24 2.77
N LYS A 288 -1.93 -26.48 3.24
CA LYS A 288 -1.06 -27.16 4.20
C LYS A 288 0.42 -27.24 3.75
N ASP A 289 0.65 -27.45 2.46
CA ASP A 289 1.96 -27.69 1.88
C ASP A 289 2.46 -26.52 1.01
N GLU A 290 1.83 -25.35 1.16
CA GLU A 290 2.15 -24.17 0.38
C GLU A 290 3.38 -23.45 0.95
N VAL A 291 4.43 -23.34 0.13
CA VAL A 291 5.68 -22.67 0.48
C VAL A 291 5.93 -21.53 -0.48
N LEU A 292 6.07 -20.33 0.07
CA LEU A 292 6.29 -19.10 -0.70
C LEU A 292 7.73 -18.61 -0.48
N ASP A 293 8.46 -18.39 -1.57
CA ASP A 293 9.74 -17.68 -1.50
C ASP A 293 9.55 -16.19 -1.17
N VAL A 294 10.63 -15.49 -0.81
CA VAL A 294 10.59 -14.08 -0.39
C VAL A 294 9.98 -13.14 -1.44
N ASN A 295 10.24 -13.37 -2.72
CA ASN A 295 9.69 -12.54 -3.79
C ASN A 295 8.21 -12.86 -4.02
N THR A 296 7.80 -14.12 -3.89
CA THR A 296 6.39 -14.53 -3.90
C THR A 296 5.63 -13.93 -2.71
N ILE A 297 6.24 -13.86 -1.51
CA ILE A 297 5.67 -13.17 -0.34
C ILE A 297 5.49 -11.67 -0.63
N ARG A 298 6.49 -11.01 -1.23
CA ARG A 298 6.38 -9.58 -1.58
C ARG A 298 5.37 -9.33 -2.69
N ALA A 299 5.24 -10.24 -3.66
CA ALA A 299 4.16 -10.20 -4.65
C ALA A 299 2.78 -10.36 -3.99
N LEU A 300 2.65 -11.23 -2.99
CA LEU A 300 1.43 -11.37 -2.19
C LEU A 300 1.10 -10.09 -1.41
N PHE A 301 2.11 -9.35 -0.92
CA PHE A 301 1.85 -8.05 -0.30
C PHE A 301 1.17 -7.10 -1.30
N GLY A 302 1.67 -7.01 -2.54
CA GLY A 302 1.02 -6.23 -3.59
C GLY A 302 -0.40 -6.69 -3.94
N PHE A 303 -0.67 -8.00 -3.88
CA PHE A 303 -2.04 -8.52 -3.98
C PHE A 303 -2.93 -8.02 -2.84
N MET A 304 -2.43 -8.11 -1.60
CA MET A 304 -3.20 -7.80 -0.40
C MET A 304 -3.45 -6.31 -0.21
N THR A 305 -2.47 -5.46 -0.50
CA THR A 305 -2.56 -4.01 -0.23
C THR A 305 -3.43 -3.25 -1.22
N ASP A 306 -3.88 -3.87 -2.32
CA ASP A 306 -4.89 -3.28 -3.21
C ASP A 306 -6.32 -3.44 -2.66
N PHE A 307 -6.54 -4.29 -1.64
CA PHE A 307 -7.85 -4.41 -1.00
C PHE A 307 -8.23 -3.13 -0.26
N GLN A 308 -9.40 -2.59 -0.59
CA GLN A 308 -10.02 -1.44 0.07
C GLN A 308 -9.20 -0.14 0.03
N PHE A 309 -8.06 -0.10 -0.65
CA PHE A 309 -7.07 0.96 -0.50
C PHE A 309 -7.57 2.31 -1.02
N ILE A 310 -7.76 2.46 -2.33
CA ILE A 310 -8.40 3.66 -2.91
C ILE A 310 -9.83 3.88 -2.40
N GLY A 311 -10.49 2.81 -1.94
CA GLY A 311 -11.78 2.90 -1.26
C GLY A 311 -11.76 3.86 -0.07
N THR A 312 -10.62 3.99 0.62
CA THR A 312 -10.41 4.95 1.72
C THR A 312 -10.73 6.39 1.27
N ALA A 313 -10.25 6.82 0.11
CA ALA A 313 -10.52 8.16 -0.42
C ALA A 313 -12.03 8.40 -0.63
N GLY A 314 -12.74 7.43 -1.21
CA GLY A 314 -14.19 7.54 -1.45
C GLY A 314 -15.00 7.68 -0.17
N VAL A 315 -14.69 6.86 0.85
CA VAL A 315 -15.41 6.91 2.13
C VAL A 315 -15.07 8.19 2.90
N THR A 316 -13.84 8.72 2.81
CA THR A 316 -13.44 9.97 3.49
C THR A 316 -14.29 11.17 3.07
N VAL A 317 -14.69 11.26 1.79
CA VAL A 317 -15.58 12.33 1.31
C VAL A 317 -17.07 11.95 1.37
N GLY A 318 -17.42 10.90 2.10
CA GLY A 318 -18.80 10.44 2.28
C GLY A 318 -19.46 9.86 1.02
N LEU A 319 -18.68 9.55 -0.02
CA LEU A 319 -19.22 8.97 -1.25
C LEU A 319 -19.43 7.47 -1.09
N SER A 320 -20.63 7.01 -1.43
CA SER A 320 -21.00 5.61 -1.45
C SER A 320 -22.02 5.34 -2.57
N GLY A 321 -22.38 4.07 -2.78
CA GLY A 321 -23.49 3.74 -3.69
C GLY A 321 -24.84 4.31 -3.25
N MET A 322 -24.97 4.73 -1.99
CA MET A 322 -26.20 5.27 -1.40
C MET A 322 -26.17 6.77 -1.15
N SER A 323 -24.99 7.42 -1.20
CA SER A 323 -24.86 8.85 -0.96
C SER A 323 -25.54 9.68 -2.05
N LYS A 324 -25.75 10.97 -1.78
CA LYS A 324 -26.20 11.96 -2.76
C LYS A 324 -25.21 13.13 -2.73
N PRO A 325 -24.37 13.32 -3.77
CA PRO A 325 -24.25 12.51 -5.00
C PRO A 325 -23.70 11.11 -4.72
N ARG A 326 -23.99 10.14 -5.61
CA ARG A 326 -23.49 8.75 -5.49
C ARG A 326 -22.04 8.66 -5.94
N LEU A 327 -21.29 7.67 -5.43
CA LEU A 327 -20.04 7.25 -6.04
C LEU A 327 -20.31 6.72 -7.46
N GLY A 328 -19.83 7.44 -8.48
CA GLY A 328 -20.05 7.14 -9.89
C GLY A 328 -18.97 6.27 -10.51
N MET A 329 -17.70 6.53 -10.19
CA MET A 329 -16.58 5.72 -10.65
C MET A 329 -15.48 5.70 -9.61
N MET A 330 -14.96 4.49 -9.39
CA MET A 330 -13.76 4.25 -8.60
C MET A 330 -12.85 3.28 -9.35
N ALA A 331 -11.61 3.68 -9.59
CA ALA A 331 -10.62 2.86 -10.28
C ALA A 331 -9.22 3.28 -9.88
N SER A 332 -8.31 2.33 -9.69
CA SER A 332 -6.89 2.60 -9.48
C SER A 332 -6.28 3.22 -10.75
N LEU A 333 -5.40 4.21 -10.59
CA LEU A 333 -4.59 4.77 -11.67
C LEU A 333 -3.16 4.23 -11.60
N ASP A 334 -2.60 4.18 -10.40
CA ASP A 334 -1.29 3.62 -10.11
C ASP A 334 -1.30 2.83 -8.78
N HIS A 335 -0.19 2.16 -8.49
CA HIS A 335 0.09 1.57 -7.17
C HIS A 335 1.60 1.47 -7.01
N THR A 336 2.13 2.02 -5.94
CA THR A 336 3.56 2.03 -5.64
C THR A 336 3.81 1.34 -4.31
N MET A 337 4.86 0.53 -4.22
CA MET A 337 5.29 -0.07 -2.97
C MET A 337 6.80 -0.02 -2.80
N HIS A 338 7.23 0.19 -1.55
CA HIS A 338 8.62 -0.02 -1.12
C HIS A 338 8.63 -1.09 -0.05
N TYR A 339 9.48 -2.10 -0.23
CA TYR A 339 9.56 -3.27 0.64
C TYR A 339 10.80 -3.18 1.52
N TYR A 340 10.62 -3.50 2.80
CA TYR A 340 11.68 -3.54 3.79
C TYR A 340 12.01 -4.98 4.18
N PRO A 341 13.20 -5.24 4.75
CA PRO A 341 13.58 -6.58 5.19
C PRO A 341 12.57 -7.14 6.20
N LEU A 342 12.10 -8.35 5.92
CA LEU A 342 11.23 -9.12 6.81
C LEU A 342 11.99 -9.43 8.12
N PRO A 343 11.32 -9.41 9.29
CA PRO A 343 11.96 -9.79 10.54
C PRO A 343 12.35 -11.29 10.53
N PRO A 344 13.37 -11.72 11.31
CA PRO A 344 13.83 -13.12 11.31
C PRO A 344 12.76 -14.14 11.71
N ASP A 345 11.78 -13.73 12.52
CA ASP A 345 10.65 -14.53 12.98
C ASP A 345 9.37 -14.30 12.15
N PHE A 346 9.52 -13.75 10.94
CA PHE A 346 8.39 -13.52 10.05
C PHE A 346 7.68 -14.83 9.71
N ASP A 347 6.36 -14.84 9.88
CA ASP A 347 5.48 -15.95 9.55
C ASP A 347 4.32 -15.41 8.72
N ILE A 348 4.25 -15.84 7.45
CA ILE A 348 3.25 -15.38 6.48
C ILE A 348 1.82 -15.82 6.84
N THR A 349 1.64 -16.82 7.70
CA THR A 349 0.32 -17.26 8.15
C THR A 349 -0.31 -16.33 9.20
N ARG A 350 0.49 -15.40 9.74
CA ARG A 350 0.04 -14.38 10.70
C ARG A 350 -0.58 -13.19 9.96
N PRO A 351 -1.55 -12.50 10.57
CA PRO A 351 -2.17 -11.34 9.96
C PRO A 351 -1.18 -10.18 9.85
N LEU A 352 -1.29 -9.40 8.77
CA LEU A 352 -0.59 -8.14 8.56
C LEU A 352 -1.56 -6.98 8.72
N LEU A 353 -1.13 -5.90 9.38
CA LEU A 353 -1.92 -4.68 9.53
C LEU A 353 -1.62 -3.74 8.37
N HIS A 354 -2.64 -3.40 7.58
CA HIS A 354 -2.56 -2.34 6.58
C HIS A 354 -3.32 -1.12 7.08
N ILE A 355 -2.56 -0.07 7.40
CA ILE A 355 -3.10 1.24 7.74
C ILE A 355 -3.19 2.02 6.45
N MET A 356 -4.33 2.65 6.21
CA MET A 356 -4.62 3.41 5.01
C MET A 356 -5.08 4.81 5.40
N GLU A 357 -4.58 5.81 4.69
CA GLU A 357 -4.86 7.21 4.93
C GLU A 357 -5.14 7.89 3.59
N ALA A 358 -6.29 8.54 3.48
CA ALA A 358 -6.57 9.46 2.39
C ALA A 358 -5.73 10.73 2.60
N VAL A 359 -4.75 10.95 1.73
CA VAL A 359 -3.85 12.11 1.76
C VAL A 359 -4.54 13.33 1.17
N ALA A 360 -5.20 13.16 0.04
CA ALA A 360 -5.97 14.19 -0.62
C ALA A 360 -7.11 13.55 -1.42
N VAL A 361 -8.29 14.17 -1.41
CA VAL A 361 -9.42 13.75 -2.24
C VAL A 361 -10.06 14.99 -2.84
N ASP A 362 -9.92 15.15 -4.16
CA ASP A 362 -10.47 16.28 -4.90
C ASP A 362 -11.58 15.78 -5.82
N VAL A 363 -12.82 15.84 -5.32
CA VAL A 363 -14.01 15.37 -6.03
C VAL A 363 -14.22 16.09 -7.38
N PRO A 364 -13.99 17.43 -7.50
CA PRO A 364 -13.98 18.13 -8.78
C PRO A 364 -13.03 17.58 -9.84
N SER A 365 -11.74 17.34 -9.53
CA SER A 365 -10.84 16.68 -10.50
C SER A 365 -11.17 15.19 -10.68
N GLY A 366 -11.91 14.62 -9.73
CA GLY A 366 -12.32 13.22 -9.72
C GLY A 366 -11.18 12.29 -9.35
N ARG A 367 -10.23 12.75 -8.52
CA ARG A 367 -9.05 11.99 -8.08
C ARG A 367 -8.95 11.95 -6.57
N GLY A 368 -8.33 10.89 -6.07
CA GLY A 368 -7.95 10.77 -4.67
C GLY A 368 -6.63 10.02 -4.54
N THR A 369 -5.81 10.44 -3.59
CA THR A 369 -4.53 9.84 -3.25
C THR A 369 -4.61 9.23 -1.86
N VAL A 370 -4.17 7.99 -1.75
CA VAL A 370 -4.08 7.24 -0.51
C VAL A 370 -2.64 6.81 -0.26
N ARG A 371 -2.24 6.84 1.00
CA ARG A 371 -0.97 6.30 1.50
C ARG A 371 -1.28 5.18 2.48
N GLY A 372 -0.43 4.18 2.53
CA GLY A 372 -0.57 3.09 3.48
C GLY A 372 0.74 2.57 4.01
N LEU A 373 0.63 1.93 5.17
CA LEU A 373 1.73 1.32 5.91
C LEU A 373 1.34 -0.12 6.23
N LEU A 374 2.20 -1.07 5.86
CA LEU A 374 1.99 -2.49 6.09
C LEU A 374 2.92 -2.97 7.20
N TYR A 375 2.33 -3.45 8.29
CA TYR A 375 3.06 -3.93 9.44
C TYR A 375 2.77 -5.41 9.74
N THR A 376 3.71 -6.09 10.39
CA THR A 376 3.46 -7.40 11.03
C THR A 376 2.58 -7.24 12.28
N ASP A 377 1.89 -8.28 12.73
CA ASP A 377 1.15 -8.27 14.00
C ASP A 377 2.01 -8.01 15.25
N THR A 378 3.33 -8.04 15.11
CA THR A 378 4.34 -7.73 16.13
C THR A 378 4.91 -6.30 16.02
N GLY A 379 4.46 -5.48 15.07
CA GLY A 379 4.84 -4.06 14.99
C GLY A 379 5.94 -3.70 13.99
N TYR A 380 6.44 -4.64 13.18
CA TYR A 380 7.50 -4.35 12.20
C TYR A 380 6.89 -3.77 10.92
N LEU A 381 7.36 -2.59 10.49
CA LEU A 381 6.99 -2.03 9.19
C LEU A 381 7.71 -2.81 8.08
N VAL A 382 6.95 -3.50 7.23
CA VAL A 382 7.48 -4.36 6.17
C VAL A 382 7.29 -3.79 4.77
N ALA A 383 6.34 -2.88 4.59
CA ALA A 383 6.20 -2.13 3.35
C ALA A 383 5.49 -0.78 3.55
N THR A 384 5.76 0.16 2.65
CA THR A 384 4.93 1.36 2.44
C THR A 384 4.22 1.24 1.10
N THR A 385 3.04 1.83 1.00
CA THR A 385 2.19 1.80 -0.20
C THR A 385 1.65 3.18 -0.52
N GLU A 386 1.56 3.53 -1.80
CA GLU A 386 0.91 4.77 -2.26
C GLU A 386 0.10 4.48 -3.52
N GLN A 387 -1.02 5.19 -3.70
CA GLN A 387 -1.92 5.01 -4.83
C GLN A 387 -2.77 6.26 -5.06
N GLU A 388 -2.83 6.72 -6.30
CA GLU A 388 -3.85 7.59 -6.83
C GLU A 388 -4.92 6.75 -7.55
N GLY A 389 -6.16 7.21 -7.48
CA GLY A 389 -7.25 6.62 -8.23
C GLY A 389 -8.29 7.65 -8.64
N VAL A 390 -9.08 7.26 -9.64
CA VAL A 390 -10.30 7.96 -9.99
C VAL A 390 -11.28 7.81 -8.84
N VAL A 391 -11.78 8.92 -8.30
CA VAL A 391 -12.83 8.98 -7.28
C VAL A 391 -13.84 10.03 -7.74
N ARG A 392 -14.86 9.60 -8.49
CA ARG A 392 -15.84 10.51 -9.10
C ARG A 392 -17.22 10.34 -8.49
N ALA A 393 -17.81 11.46 -8.12
CA ALA A 393 -19.24 11.54 -7.85
C ALA A 393 -20.05 11.50 -9.16
N SER A 394 -21.23 10.89 -9.13
CA SER A 394 -22.18 10.88 -10.24
C SER A 394 -23.16 12.04 -10.07
N PHE A 395 -23.03 13.06 -10.93
CA PHE A 395 -23.89 14.24 -10.93
C PHE A 395 -25.03 14.19 -11.98
N GLY A 396 -25.23 13.06 -12.67
CA GLY A 396 -26.12 12.95 -13.83
C GLY A 396 -25.36 12.84 -15.16
N LYS A 397 -26.06 12.65 -16.29
CA LYS A 397 -25.43 12.35 -17.59
C LYS A 397 -24.57 13.49 -18.17
N ASP A 398 -24.75 14.72 -17.70
CA ASP A 398 -24.29 15.94 -18.39
C ASP A 398 -22.87 16.40 -18.01
N GLN A 399 -22.16 15.68 -17.13
CA GLN A 399 -20.82 16.05 -16.66
C GLN A 399 -19.76 14.95 -16.83
N ARG A 400 -19.94 14.03 -17.80
CA ARG A 400 -18.87 13.06 -18.11
C ARG A 400 -17.70 13.77 -18.80
N PRO A 401 -16.46 13.62 -18.32
CA PRO A 401 -15.30 14.17 -19.01
C PRO A 401 -15.14 13.52 -20.39
N THR A 402 -14.88 14.36 -21.40
CA THR A 402 -14.63 13.92 -22.78
C THR A 402 -13.34 13.11 -22.87
N THR A 403 -13.37 12.02 -23.63
CA THR A 403 -12.16 11.21 -23.87
C THR A 403 -11.19 11.97 -24.76
N GLU A 404 -9.90 11.72 -24.61
CA GLU A 404 -8.87 12.31 -25.48
C GLU A 404 -9.10 11.96 -26.95
N ALA A 405 -9.49 10.71 -27.23
CA ALA A 405 -9.90 10.28 -28.57
C ALA A 405 -11.07 11.12 -29.14
N ALA A 406 -12.04 11.54 -28.32
CA ALA A 406 -13.13 12.40 -28.76
C ALA A 406 -12.66 13.84 -29.03
N ARG A 407 -11.72 14.36 -28.22
CA ARG A 407 -11.10 15.68 -28.43
C ARG A 407 -10.25 15.71 -29.70
N LEU A 408 -9.44 14.67 -29.92
CA LEU A 408 -8.60 14.52 -31.12
C LEU A 408 -9.42 14.34 -32.40
N GLN A 409 -10.62 13.75 -32.30
CA GLN A 409 -11.55 13.60 -33.43
C GLN A 409 -12.36 14.86 -33.74
N GLY A 410 -12.10 15.99 -33.08
CA GLY A 410 -12.79 17.25 -33.35
C GLY A 410 -14.30 17.20 -33.11
N LYS A 411 -14.78 16.23 -32.31
CA LYS A 411 -16.19 16.17 -31.88
C LYS A 411 -16.38 17.14 -30.71
N LEU A 412 -16.30 18.43 -31.03
CA LEU A 412 -16.73 19.54 -30.20
C LEU A 412 -17.82 20.31 -30.95
#